data_AF-A0A934L3P8-F1
#
_entry.id   AF-A0A934L3P8-F1
#
_cell.length_a   1.000
_cell.length_b   1.000
_cell.length_c   1.000
_cell.angle_alpha   90.00
_cell.angle_beta   90.00
_cell.angle_gamma   90.00
#
_symmetry.space_group_name_H-M   'P 1'
#
loop_
_entity.id
_entity.type
_entity.pdbx_description
1 polymer ?
#
loop_
_entity_poly.entity_id
_entity_poly.type
_entity_poly.pdbx_seq_one_letter_code
_entity_poly.pdbx_strand_id
1 'polypeptide(L)'
;MKLVQLLVGLVLLAPLSAQSLAQLKKELKVKEDAAKNNAPALVEAAAWAKEKGMLSDMRRILTAVLKVDKDNAAANEMLGFVKWEGEWITKAKADALRKKAIEEEMKAKGFVQVEDVWVAKDEAADAKKGVYWHEGEKVTKAEKVAFSEGKVRHPTTGEFISPDDLAKANAGEYPIGDGKWGDEAAADKFHGDVRTPWLFRTHTATIVGNRPLTELKNLAIDLDSAIGDASRIFTGLMPTPAHRPFILIARDTDHYRELGTAIGAEGSAYAVFPALGDLEVRGLGSVRPVVTNWEEKWGPYWLRHAGAMAWVLGVAADLGVELPLWFQRGVGGYAERFKGPGDAQHFGKQHLEKGGVNSLSSWFKSFAINGDMESRMHDYNMFQAGLMFSFAMEGGDEEATKSLGAVTEAARSGDPKKLEKAIEQFQAKLTEKQDAIRDHLRKLVNG
;
A
#
# COMPACT_ATOMS: atom_id res chain seq x y z
N MET A 1 2.13 -10.35 -21.28
CA MET A 1 3.14 -10.44 -22.35
C MET A 1 4.32 -11.26 -21.86
N LYS A 2 4.60 -12.43 -22.46
CA LYS A 2 5.72 -13.33 -22.12
C LYS A 2 6.76 -13.28 -23.25
N LEU A 3 8.00 -12.91 -22.94
CA LEU A 3 9.23 -13.16 -23.72
C LEU A 3 10.21 -13.75 -22.70
N VAL A 4 10.53 -15.05 -22.68
CA VAL A 4 11.38 -15.84 -23.60
C VAL A 4 12.71 -15.15 -23.88
N GLN A 5 13.75 -15.53 -23.14
CA GLN A 5 15.02 -16.01 -23.71
C GLN A 5 15.90 -16.69 -22.64
N LEU A 6 16.05 -18.00 -22.81
CA LEU A 6 16.88 -18.93 -22.05
C LEU A 6 18.13 -19.18 -22.89
N LEU A 7 19.33 -18.88 -22.37
CA LEU A 7 20.60 -19.22 -23.02
C LEU A 7 21.15 -20.50 -22.38
N VAL A 8 21.14 -21.60 -23.14
CA VAL A 8 21.70 -22.90 -22.77
C VAL A 8 23.14 -22.98 -23.26
N GLY A 9 24.09 -23.04 -22.33
CA GLY A 9 25.48 -23.42 -22.62
C GLY A 9 25.63 -24.94 -22.67
N LEU A 10 25.91 -25.48 -23.86
CA LEU A 10 26.15 -26.89 -24.09
C LEU A 10 27.63 -27.23 -23.81
N VAL A 11 27.91 -27.86 -22.67
CA VAL A 11 29.20 -28.51 -22.39
C VAL A 11 29.09 -29.98 -22.78
N LEU A 12 29.97 -30.44 -23.67
CA LEU A 12 30.14 -31.84 -24.07
C LEU A 12 30.62 -32.66 -22.86
N LEU A 13 29.70 -33.33 -22.16
CA LEU A 13 29.99 -34.39 -21.19
C LEU A 13 29.96 -35.74 -21.92
N ALA A 14 31.05 -36.49 -21.81
CA ALA A 14 31.10 -37.90 -22.19
C ALA A 14 29.97 -38.70 -21.50
N PRO A 15 29.47 -39.81 -22.09
CA PRO A 15 28.49 -40.66 -21.45
C PRO A 15 29.13 -41.30 -20.21
N LEU A 16 28.90 -40.69 -19.03
CA LEU A 16 28.99 -41.41 -17.77
C LEU A 16 28.02 -42.58 -17.87
N SER A 17 28.55 -43.80 -17.96
CA SER A 17 27.77 -45.04 -17.95
C SER A 17 26.83 -45.01 -16.75
N ALA A 18 25.56 -44.68 -16.97
CA ALA A 18 24.56 -44.68 -15.92
C ALA A 18 24.46 -46.11 -15.38
N GLN A 19 24.96 -46.35 -14.17
CA GLN A 19 24.84 -47.65 -13.51
C GLN A 19 23.36 -48.04 -13.47
N SER A 20 23.06 -49.27 -13.89
CA SER A 20 21.68 -49.76 -13.85
C SER A 20 21.18 -49.84 -12.40
N LEU A 21 19.87 -49.68 -12.19
CA LEU A 21 19.25 -49.82 -10.86
C LEU A 21 19.59 -51.15 -10.18
N ALA A 22 19.77 -52.23 -10.95
CA ALA A 22 20.18 -53.54 -10.45
C ALA A 22 21.62 -53.54 -9.90
N GLN A 23 22.55 -52.85 -10.56
CA GLN A 23 23.92 -52.67 -10.06
C GLN A 23 23.93 -51.84 -8.78
N LEU A 24 23.17 -50.73 -8.75
CA LEU A 24 23.06 -49.87 -7.57
C LEU A 24 22.47 -50.63 -6.37
N LYS A 25 21.45 -51.47 -6.57
CA LYS A 25 20.90 -52.33 -5.51
C LYS A 25 21.91 -53.36 -4.98
N LYS A 26 22.73 -53.92 -5.86
CA LYS A 26 23.78 -54.88 -5.46
C LYS A 26 24.86 -54.18 -4.61
N GLU A 27 25.31 -52.99 -5.03
CA GLU A 27 26.26 -52.18 -4.27
C GLU A 27 25.69 -51.72 -2.91
N LEU A 28 24.42 -51.31 -2.88
CA LEU A 28 23.74 -50.97 -1.63
C LEU A 28 23.70 -52.14 -0.66
N LYS A 29 23.37 -53.34 -1.16
CA LYS A 29 23.35 -54.55 -0.34
C LYS A 29 24.72 -54.87 0.25
N VAL A 30 25.80 -54.72 -0.52
CA VAL A 30 27.17 -54.89 0.00
C VAL A 30 27.46 -53.91 1.14
N LYS A 31 27.02 -52.64 1.01
CA LYS A 31 27.15 -51.63 2.06
C LYS A 31 26.35 -51.98 3.31
N GLU A 32 25.11 -52.45 3.15
CA GLU A 32 24.26 -52.89 4.27
C GLU A 32 24.83 -54.14 4.99
N ASP A 33 25.26 -55.14 4.23
CA ASP A 33 25.86 -56.38 4.76
C ASP A 33 27.15 -56.08 5.53
N ALA A 34 27.96 -55.12 5.05
CA ALA A 34 29.16 -54.64 5.74
C ALA A 34 28.84 -53.85 7.01
N ALA A 35 27.76 -53.07 7.00
CA ALA A 35 27.32 -52.27 8.14
C ALA A 35 26.75 -53.12 9.30
N LYS A 36 26.18 -54.30 9.02
CA LYS A 36 25.55 -55.17 10.04
C LYS A 36 24.56 -54.36 10.91
N ASN A 37 24.71 -54.40 12.25
CA ASN A 37 23.91 -53.62 13.21
C ASN A 37 24.60 -52.32 13.67
N ASN A 38 25.62 -51.86 12.95
CA ASN A 38 26.31 -50.60 13.26
C ASN A 38 25.48 -49.43 12.71
N ALA A 39 24.80 -48.71 13.61
CA ALA A 39 23.93 -47.59 13.25
C ALA A 39 24.63 -46.50 12.39
N PRO A 40 25.83 -46.01 12.75
CA PRO A 40 26.60 -45.10 11.88
C PRO A 40 26.82 -45.61 10.44
N ALA A 41 27.25 -46.87 10.28
CA ALA A 41 27.52 -47.43 8.95
C ALA A 41 26.25 -47.61 8.11
N LEU A 42 25.11 -47.92 8.75
CA LEU A 42 23.80 -47.99 8.09
C LEU A 42 23.30 -46.59 7.66
N VAL A 43 23.58 -45.55 8.45
CA VAL A 43 23.27 -44.16 8.06
C VAL A 43 24.06 -43.75 6.81
N GLU A 44 25.34 -44.11 6.72
CA GLU A 44 26.15 -43.86 5.52
C GLU A 44 25.61 -44.61 4.29
N ALA A 45 25.17 -45.86 4.46
CA ALA A 45 24.54 -46.62 3.38
C ALA A 45 23.22 -45.97 2.92
N ALA A 46 22.41 -45.45 3.84
CA ALA A 46 21.20 -44.72 3.51
C ALA A 46 21.48 -43.37 2.81
N ALA A 47 22.51 -42.63 3.23
CA ALA A 47 22.94 -41.40 2.57
C ALA A 47 23.34 -41.68 1.11
N TRP A 48 24.12 -42.74 0.88
CA TRP A 48 24.46 -43.19 -0.47
C TRP A 48 23.22 -43.57 -1.29
N ALA A 49 22.27 -44.29 -0.70
CA ALA A 49 21.01 -44.64 -1.37
C ALA A 49 20.22 -43.38 -1.78
N LYS A 50 20.21 -42.34 -0.94
CA LYS A 50 19.59 -41.03 -1.25
C LYS A 50 20.26 -40.35 -2.43
N GLU A 51 21.59 -40.29 -2.45
CA GLU A 51 22.38 -39.71 -3.57
C GLU A 51 22.11 -40.42 -4.90
N LYS A 52 21.84 -41.72 -4.87
CA LYS A 52 21.51 -42.53 -6.05
C LYS A 52 20.01 -42.54 -6.41
N GLY A 53 19.19 -41.72 -5.74
CA GLY A 53 17.74 -41.63 -6.01
C GLY A 53 16.92 -42.83 -5.51
N MET A 54 17.50 -43.71 -4.68
CA MET A 54 16.87 -44.91 -4.15
C MET A 54 16.12 -44.63 -2.84
N LEU A 55 15.14 -43.73 -2.88
CA LEU A 55 14.45 -43.22 -1.68
C LEU A 55 13.72 -44.30 -0.86
N SER A 56 13.20 -45.35 -1.51
CA SER A 56 12.54 -46.44 -0.80
C SER A 56 13.52 -47.28 0.03
N ASP A 57 14.71 -47.54 -0.52
CA ASP A 57 15.75 -48.29 0.18
C ASP A 57 16.36 -47.44 1.31
N MET A 58 16.59 -46.14 1.06
CA MET A 58 16.97 -45.18 2.09
C MET A 58 16.02 -45.24 3.29
N ARG A 59 14.70 -45.11 3.06
CA ARG A 59 13.70 -45.18 4.14
C ARG A 59 13.72 -46.51 4.90
N ARG A 60 13.88 -47.64 4.19
CA ARG A 60 13.98 -48.98 4.80
C ARG A 60 15.20 -49.08 5.71
N ILE A 61 16.38 -48.67 5.23
CA ILE A 61 17.63 -48.72 6.00
C ILE A 61 17.53 -47.81 7.23
N LEU A 62 17.07 -46.57 7.08
CA LEU A 62 16.90 -45.64 8.20
C LEU A 62 15.89 -46.14 9.23
N THR A 63 14.82 -46.82 8.81
CA THR A 63 13.87 -47.46 9.73
C THR A 63 14.54 -48.61 10.51
N ALA A 64 15.48 -49.34 9.89
CA ALA A 64 16.27 -50.34 10.59
C ALA A 64 17.23 -49.71 11.61
N VAL A 65 17.87 -48.57 11.26
CA VAL A 65 18.69 -47.78 12.20
C VAL A 65 17.87 -47.39 13.43
N LEU A 66 16.68 -46.83 13.25
CA LEU A 66 15.81 -46.38 14.36
C LEU A 66 15.29 -47.51 15.25
N LYS A 67 15.34 -48.77 14.81
CA LYS A 67 15.04 -49.94 15.66
C LYS A 67 16.20 -50.29 16.60
N VAL A 68 17.43 -49.97 16.22
CA VAL A 68 18.65 -50.21 17.01
C VAL A 68 18.93 -49.03 17.92
N ASP A 69 18.81 -47.82 17.37
CA ASP A 69 19.04 -46.55 18.05
C ASP A 69 17.90 -45.58 17.71
N LYS A 70 16.88 -45.55 18.57
CA LYS A 70 15.67 -44.73 18.38
C LYS A 70 15.98 -43.22 18.32
N ASP A 71 17.06 -42.79 18.96
CA ASP A 71 17.44 -41.39 19.08
C ASP A 71 18.51 -40.97 18.07
N ASN A 72 18.80 -41.82 17.09
CA ASN A 72 19.77 -41.53 16.05
C ASN A 72 19.38 -40.26 15.26
N ALA A 73 20.09 -39.16 15.49
CA ALA A 73 19.74 -37.86 14.93
C ALA A 73 19.77 -37.86 13.39
N ALA A 74 20.80 -38.45 12.80
CA ALA A 74 20.96 -38.50 11.34
C ALA A 74 19.82 -39.29 10.67
N ALA A 75 19.43 -40.44 11.23
CA ALA A 75 18.33 -41.21 10.67
C ALA A 75 16.97 -40.51 10.79
N ASN A 76 16.70 -39.88 11.93
CA ASN A 76 15.48 -39.11 12.15
C ASN A 76 15.39 -37.90 11.20
N GLU A 77 16.46 -37.10 11.07
CA GLU A 77 16.53 -35.95 10.18
C GLU A 77 16.37 -36.35 8.70
N MET A 78 17.04 -37.42 8.26
CA MET A 78 16.92 -37.92 6.88
C MET A 78 15.52 -38.45 6.56
N LEU A 79 14.76 -38.91 7.57
CA LEU A 79 13.35 -39.28 7.44
C LEU A 79 12.39 -38.08 7.56
N GLY A 80 12.89 -36.88 7.86
CA GLY A 80 12.09 -35.66 8.01
C GLY A 80 11.45 -35.48 9.38
N PHE A 81 11.92 -36.22 10.39
CA PHE A 81 11.59 -35.96 11.80
C PHE A 81 12.44 -34.80 12.33
N VAL A 82 11.89 -34.05 13.28
CA VAL A 82 12.55 -32.97 14.01
C VAL A 82 12.38 -33.22 15.50
N LYS A 83 13.38 -32.84 16.29
CA LYS A 83 13.33 -33.01 17.75
C LYS A 83 12.52 -31.86 18.36
N TRP A 84 11.46 -32.20 19.10
CA TRP A 84 10.62 -31.26 19.85
C TRP A 84 10.46 -31.77 21.27
N GLU A 85 10.85 -30.95 22.26
CA GLU A 85 10.77 -31.31 23.69
C GLU A 85 11.38 -32.68 24.04
N GLY A 86 12.45 -33.06 23.33
CA GLY A 86 13.15 -34.33 23.55
C GLY A 86 12.66 -35.50 22.69
N GLU A 87 11.50 -35.40 22.03
CA GLU A 87 10.95 -36.45 21.17
C GLU A 87 11.15 -36.15 19.68
N TRP A 88 11.41 -37.20 18.90
CA TRP A 88 11.44 -37.12 17.43
C TRP A 88 10.02 -37.23 16.87
N ILE A 89 9.55 -36.14 16.26
CA ILE A 89 8.21 -36.07 15.67
C ILE A 89 8.29 -35.54 14.24
N THR A 90 7.27 -35.81 13.43
CA THR A 90 7.24 -35.31 12.05
C THR A 90 7.26 -33.77 12.05
N LYS A 91 7.92 -33.15 11.06
CA LYS A 91 7.95 -31.69 10.91
C LYS A 91 6.56 -31.03 11.04
N ALA A 92 5.53 -31.58 10.39
CA ALA A 92 4.17 -31.07 10.47
C ALA A 92 3.59 -31.07 11.91
N LYS A 93 3.84 -32.14 12.69
CA LYS A 93 3.43 -32.22 14.10
C LYS A 93 4.21 -31.21 14.96
N ALA A 94 5.51 -31.04 14.71
CA ALA A 94 6.31 -30.04 15.43
C ALA A 94 5.83 -28.61 15.16
N ASP A 95 5.54 -28.29 13.91
CA ASP A 95 5.03 -26.97 13.54
C ASP A 95 3.63 -26.71 14.14
N ALA A 96 2.77 -27.73 14.20
CA ALA A 96 1.48 -27.65 14.89
C ALA A 96 1.63 -27.45 16.40
N LEU A 97 2.56 -28.16 17.06
CA LEU A 97 2.84 -27.98 18.49
C LEU A 97 3.45 -26.61 18.79
N ARG A 98 4.37 -26.13 17.95
CA ARG A 98 4.90 -24.76 18.02
C ARG A 98 3.80 -23.71 17.91
N LYS A 99 2.92 -23.86 16.91
CA LYS A 99 1.79 -22.93 16.72
C LYS A 99 0.87 -22.94 17.94
N LYS A 100 0.58 -24.11 18.50
CA LYS A 100 -0.23 -24.25 19.72
C LYS A 100 0.44 -23.61 20.93
N ALA A 101 1.74 -23.83 21.12
CA ALA A 101 2.50 -23.22 22.21
C ALA A 101 2.51 -21.69 22.11
N ILE A 102 2.72 -21.14 20.90
CA ILE A 102 2.63 -19.70 20.65
C ILE A 102 1.21 -19.18 20.93
N GLU A 103 0.17 -19.91 20.50
CA GLU A 103 -1.22 -19.54 20.76
C GLU A 103 -1.54 -19.52 22.27
N GLU A 104 -1.10 -20.54 23.01
CA GLU A 104 -1.26 -20.60 24.47
C GLU A 104 -0.48 -19.48 25.17
N GLU A 105 0.74 -19.20 24.74
CA GLU A 105 1.56 -18.10 25.25
C GLU A 105 0.91 -16.73 24.98
N MET A 106 0.45 -16.49 23.75
CA MET A 106 -0.19 -15.22 23.38
C MET A 106 -1.52 -15.04 24.09
N LYS A 107 -2.33 -16.09 24.21
CA LYS A 107 -3.57 -16.08 25.00
C LYS A 107 -3.29 -15.82 26.49
N ALA A 108 -2.25 -16.43 27.05
CA ALA A 108 -1.83 -16.19 28.43
C ALA A 108 -1.38 -14.73 28.65
N LYS A 109 -0.78 -14.09 27.63
CA LYS A 109 -0.47 -12.66 27.61
C LYS A 109 -1.67 -11.75 27.35
N GLY A 110 -2.87 -12.31 27.18
CA GLY A 110 -4.11 -11.55 26.94
C GLY A 110 -4.35 -11.12 25.49
N PHE A 111 -3.58 -11.65 24.54
CA PHE A 111 -3.77 -11.38 23.11
C PHE A 111 -4.85 -12.27 22.52
N VAL A 112 -5.48 -11.78 21.45
CA VAL A 112 -6.41 -12.53 20.61
C VAL A 112 -5.94 -12.47 19.16
N GLN A 113 -6.20 -13.52 18.39
CA GLN A 113 -5.84 -13.56 16.98
C GLN A 113 -6.97 -12.98 16.12
N VAL A 114 -6.64 -11.96 15.32
CA VAL A 114 -7.55 -11.35 14.33
C VAL A 114 -6.86 -11.40 12.98
N GLU A 115 -7.43 -12.17 12.05
CA GLU A 115 -6.89 -12.42 10.71
C GLU A 115 -5.39 -12.80 10.70
N ASP A 116 -5.05 -13.83 11.48
CA ASP A 116 -3.68 -14.34 11.66
C ASP A 116 -2.70 -13.42 12.41
N VAL A 117 -3.13 -12.24 12.86
CA VAL A 117 -2.30 -11.30 13.64
C VAL A 117 -2.72 -11.31 15.11
N TRP A 118 -1.75 -11.40 16.02
CA TRP A 118 -1.97 -11.27 17.46
C TRP A 118 -2.12 -9.80 17.85
N VAL A 119 -3.26 -9.45 18.43
CA VAL A 119 -3.60 -8.09 18.91
C VAL A 119 -4.07 -8.13 20.35
N ALA A 120 -3.93 -7.01 21.07
CA ALA A 120 -4.46 -6.94 22.43
C ALA A 120 -6.00 -7.09 22.40
N LYS A 121 -6.58 -7.62 23.46
CA LYS A 121 -8.02 -7.93 23.50
C LYS A 121 -8.91 -6.69 23.30
N ASP A 122 -8.49 -5.53 23.82
CA ASP A 122 -9.15 -4.23 23.67
C ASP A 122 -8.98 -3.64 22.25
N GLU A 123 -7.93 -4.02 21.53
CA GLU A 123 -7.68 -3.63 20.12
C GLU A 123 -8.43 -4.51 19.11
N ALA A 124 -9.05 -5.61 19.54
CA ALA A 124 -9.63 -6.60 18.62
C ALA A 124 -10.77 -6.05 17.76
N ALA A 125 -11.52 -5.05 18.26
CA ALA A 125 -12.59 -4.41 17.49
C ALA A 125 -12.04 -3.51 16.37
N ASP A 126 -10.93 -2.81 16.64
CA ASP A 126 -10.20 -2.00 15.67
C ASP A 126 -9.54 -2.88 14.61
N ALA A 127 -8.92 -3.99 15.03
CA ALA A 127 -8.28 -4.93 14.11
C ALA A 127 -9.27 -5.53 13.11
N LYS A 128 -10.51 -5.82 13.54
CA LYS A 128 -11.60 -6.27 12.64
C LYS A 128 -12.05 -5.21 11.63
N LYS A 129 -11.70 -3.94 11.86
CA LYS A 129 -11.92 -2.82 10.93
C LYS A 129 -10.64 -2.49 10.14
N GLY A 130 -9.61 -3.34 10.20
CA GLY A 130 -8.33 -3.11 9.52
C GLY A 130 -7.41 -2.11 10.23
N VAL A 131 -7.71 -1.71 11.46
CA VAL A 131 -6.89 -0.79 12.26
C VAL A 131 -6.07 -1.59 13.28
N TYR A 132 -4.76 -1.60 13.13
CA TYR A 132 -3.85 -2.26 14.06
C TYR A 132 -3.05 -1.22 14.84
N TRP A 133 -2.51 -1.62 15.99
CA TRP A 133 -1.73 -0.74 16.85
C TRP A 133 -0.31 -1.27 17.04
N HIS A 134 0.68 -0.38 16.99
CA HIS A 134 2.07 -0.68 17.32
C HIS A 134 2.69 0.55 17.99
N GLU A 135 3.14 0.40 19.25
CA GLU A 135 3.77 1.48 20.04
C GLU A 135 2.95 2.79 20.09
N GLY A 136 1.62 2.68 20.17
CA GLY A 136 0.71 3.83 20.19
C GLY A 136 0.39 4.43 18.82
N GLU A 137 0.99 3.93 17.74
CA GLU A 137 0.66 4.30 16.36
C GLU A 137 -0.40 3.36 15.77
N LYS A 138 -1.37 3.92 15.03
CA LYS A 138 -2.28 3.15 14.17
C LYS A 138 -1.58 2.77 12.86
N VAL A 139 -1.56 1.48 12.55
CA VAL A 139 -0.85 0.89 11.41
C VAL A 139 -1.74 -0.09 10.65
N THR A 140 -1.39 -0.40 9.40
CA THR A 140 -2.08 -1.45 8.62
C THR A 140 -1.73 -2.84 9.15
N LYS A 141 -2.46 -3.86 8.69
CA LYS A 141 -2.13 -5.26 8.94
C LYS A 141 -0.70 -5.60 8.48
N ALA A 142 -0.33 -5.18 7.26
CA ALA A 142 0.98 -5.45 6.68
C ALA A 142 2.11 -4.81 7.52
N GLU A 143 1.88 -3.59 7.99
CA GLU A 143 2.80 -2.89 8.89
C GLU A 143 2.93 -3.63 10.23
N LYS A 144 1.81 -4.03 10.85
CA LYS A 144 1.83 -4.78 12.12
C LYS A 144 2.58 -6.11 11.99
N VAL A 145 2.41 -6.81 10.87
CA VAL A 145 3.17 -8.04 10.57
C VAL A 145 4.66 -7.72 10.45
N ALA A 146 5.03 -6.70 9.67
CA ALA A 146 6.43 -6.29 9.53
C ALA A 146 7.10 -5.98 10.89
N PHE A 147 6.40 -5.23 11.75
CA PHE A 147 6.88 -4.95 13.11
C PHE A 147 6.98 -6.22 13.99
N SER A 148 6.02 -7.15 13.87
CA SER A 148 6.08 -8.42 14.61
C SER A 148 7.21 -9.35 14.15
N GLU A 149 7.67 -9.19 12.90
CA GLU A 149 8.87 -9.84 12.36
C GLU A 149 10.16 -9.13 12.79
N GLY A 150 10.06 -8.07 13.61
CA GLY A 150 11.18 -7.30 14.10
C GLY A 150 11.72 -6.27 13.09
N LYS A 151 11.04 -6.02 11.97
CA LYS A 151 11.48 -4.96 11.04
C LYS A 151 11.28 -3.59 11.66
N VAL A 152 12.11 -2.64 11.24
CA VAL A 152 12.03 -1.23 11.63
C VAL A 152 11.80 -0.37 10.39
N ARG A 153 11.32 0.86 10.56
CA ARG A 153 11.19 1.81 9.45
C ARG A 153 12.50 2.54 9.21
N HIS A 154 12.85 2.72 7.94
CA HIS A 154 13.91 3.63 7.52
C HIS A 154 13.56 5.06 7.98
N PRO A 155 14.46 5.77 8.67
CA PRO A 155 14.16 7.06 9.30
C PRO A 155 13.75 8.15 8.29
N THR A 156 14.30 8.09 7.07
CA THR A 156 13.99 9.06 6.00
C THR A 156 12.79 8.67 5.13
N THR A 157 12.72 7.45 4.61
CA THR A 157 11.70 7.04 3.62
C THR A 157 10.48 6.37 4.26
N GLY A 158 10.60 5.84 5.48
CA GLY A 158 9.57 5.05 6.13
C GLY A 158 9.43 3.61 5.61
N GLU A 159 10.27 3.18 4.66
CA GLU A 159 10.31 1.79 4.16
C GLU A 159 10.73 0.82 5.28
N PHE A 160 10.15 -0.39 5.31
CA PHE A 160 10.55 -1.41 6.28
C PHE A 160 11.89 -2.07 5.91
N ILE A 161 12.83 -2.05 6.86
CA ILE A 161 14.20 -2.59 6.72
C ILE A 161 14.52 -3.56 7.87
N SER A 162 15.60 -4.34 7.70
CA SER A 162 16.14 -5.15 8.78
C SER A 162 16.70 -4.25 9.90
N PRO A 163 16.55 -4.61 11.19
CA PRO A 163 17.22 -3.91 12.29
C PRO A 163 18.73 -3.79 12.10
N ASP A 164 19.37 -4.80 11.52
CA ASP A 164 20.81 -4.83 11.27
C ASP A 164 21.25 -3.75 10.27
N ASP A 165 20.34 -3.26 9.43
CA ASP A 165 20.60 -2.21 8.45
C ASP A 165 20.28 -0.80 8.98
N LEU A 166 19.73 -0.67 10.21
CA LEU A 166 19.37 0.63 10.77
C LEU A 166 20.58 1.57 10.90
N ALA A 167 21.77 1.02 11.16
CA ALA A 167 23.01 1.79 11.21
C ALA A 167 23.36 2.42 9.86
N LYS A 168 23.17 1.70 8.75
CA LYS A 168 23.39 2.21 7.38
C LYS A 168 22.36 3.29 7.03
N ALA A 169 21.09 3.04 7.36
CA ALA A 169 20.01 4.00 7.15
C ALA A 169 20.26 5.32 7.90
N ASN A 170 20.74 5.25 9.15
CA ASN A 170 21.14 6.43 9.92
C ASN A 170 22.40 7.13 9.35
N ALA A 171 23.24 6.41 8.61
CA ALA A 171 24.38 6.97 7.88
C ALA A 171 23.99 7.60 6.53
N GLY A 172 22.69 7.62 6.18
CA GLY A 172 22.19 8.18 4.92
C GLY A 172 22.36 7.27 3.72
N GLU A 173 22.50 5.96 3.94
CA GLU A 173 22.43 4.95 2.88
C GLU A 173 20.99 4.45 2.70
N TYR A 174 20.67 3.99 1.49
CA TYR A 174 19.34 3.53 1.10
C TYR A 174 19.42 2.17 0.37
N PRO A 175 18.37 1.34 0.44
CA PRO A 175 18.33 0.05 -0.23
C PRO A 175 18.33 0.22 -1.76
N ILE A 176 19.15 -0.55 -2.47
CA ILE A 176 19.23 -0.53 -3.96
C ILE A 176 19.04 -1.91 -4.59
N GLY A 177 18.24 -2.75 -3.93
CA GLY A 177 17.93 -4.12 -4.35
C GLY A 177 18.97 -5.16 -3.94
N ASP A 178 18.59 -6.44 -3.94
CA ASP A 178 19.46 -7.59 -3.66
C ASP A 178 20.29 -7.48 -2.34
N GLY A 179 19.73 -6.84 -1.32
CA GLY A 179 20.40 -6.61 -0.03
C GLY A 179 21.54 -5.60 -0.07
N LYS A 180 21.71 -4.88 -1.19
CA LYS A 180 22.72 -3.83 -1.35
C LYS A 180 22.18 -2.49 -0.88
N TRP A 181 23.11 -1.66 -0.43
CA TRP A 181 22.88 -0.31 0.06
C TRP A 181 23.81 0.65 -0.67
N GLY A 182 23.38 1.91 -0.83
CA GLY A 182 24.16 2.95 -1.47
C GLY A 182 23.75 4.33 -0.98
N ASP A 183 24.54 5.35 -1.32
CA ASP A 183 24.19 6.75 -1.04
C ASP A 183 22.93 7.21 -1.80
N GLU A 184 22.44 8.42 -1.48
CA GLU A 184 21.22 8.98 -2.10
C GLU A 184 21.31 9.00 -3.64
N ALA A 185 22.48 9.29 -4.22
CA ALA A 185 22.65 9.36 -5.67
C ALA A 185 22.56 7.98 -6.34
N ALA A 186 23.18 6.96 -5.74
CA ALA A 186 23.07 5.58 -6.21
C ALA A 186 21.62 5.08 -6.08
N ALA A 187 20.95 5.45 -4.99
CA ALA A 187 19.57 5.07 -4.74
C ALA A 187 18.59 5.77 -5.69
N ASP A 188 18.75 7.07 -5.95
CA ASP A 188 17.95 7.80 -6.93
C ASP A 188 18.09 7.21 -8.34
N LYS A 189 19.30 6.77 -8.71
CA LYS A 189 19.51 6.06 -9.98
C LYS A 189 18.76 4.73 -10.02
N PHE A 190 18.76 3.96 -8.92
CA PHE A 190 18.04 2.68 -8.83
C PHE A 190 16.52 2.90 -8.82
N HIS A 191 16.04 3.86 -8.04
CA HIS A 191 14.62 4.16 -7.87
C HIS A 191 14.01 5.03 -8.97
N GLY A 192 14.84 5.52 -9.89
CA GLY A 192 14.39 6.17 -11.13
C GLY A 192 13.70 5.22 -12.13
N ASP A 193 13.81 3.90 -11.93
CA ASP A 193 13.12 2.90 -12.76
C ASP A 193 11.69 2.63 -12.24
N VAL A 194 10.70 2.70 -13.13
CA VAL A 194 9.26 2.48 -12.82
C VAL A 194 8.97 1.12 -12.15
N ARG A 195 9.87 0.15 -12.28
CA ARG A 195 9.76 -1.18 -11.66
C ARG A 195 10.26 -1.21 -10.21
N THR A 196 11.05 -0.22 -9.81
CA THR A 196 11.64 -0.09 -8.48
C THR A 196 11.43 1.32 -7.93
N PRO A 197 10.21 1.90 -7.97
CA PRO A 197 10.00 3.27 -7.54
C PRO A 197 10.35 3.47 -6.06
N TRP A 198 10.59 4.72 -5.68
CA TRP A 198 10.63 5.08 -4.27
C TRP A 198 9.27 4.81 -3.62
N LEU A 199 9.30 4.30 -2.39
CA LEU A 199 8.18 4.28 -1.45
C LEU A 199 8.51 5.28 -0.34
N PHE A 200 7.89 6.45 -0.36
CA PHE A 200 8.18 7.54 0.56
C PHE A 200 6.98 7.86 1.43
N ARG A 201 7.06 7.53 2.72
CA ARG A 201 6.03 7.83 3.72
C ARG A 201 6.16 9.28 4.19
N THR A 202 5.06 10.02 4.12
CA THR A 202 4.95 11.38 4.68
C THR A 202 4.32 11.32 6.08
N HIS A 203 3.97 12.46 6.68
CA HIS A 203 3.24 12.44 7.94
C HIS A 203 1.84 11.82 7.80
N THR A 204 1.16 12.10 6.69
CA THR A 204 -0.26 11.72 6.49
C THR A 204 -0.50 10.76 5.33
N ALA A 205 0.50 10.52 4.47
CA ALA A 205 0.34 9.81 3.21
C ALA A 205 1.53 8.89 2.89
N THR A 206 1.45 8.18 1.77
CA THR A 206 2.59 7.54 1.11
C THR A 206 2.64 7.96 -0.35
N ILE A 207 3.82 8.35 -0.81
CA ILE A 207 4.12 8.68 -2.19
C ILE A 207 4.86 7.51 -2.83
N VAL A 208 4.44 7.13 -4.02
CA VAL A 208 5.18 6.24 -4.91
C VAL A 208 5.54 6.98 -6.18
N GLY A 209 6.82 6.98 -6.53
CA GLY A 209 7.29 7.67 -7.73
C GLY A 209 8.76 7.44 -8.02
N ASN A 210 9.21 7.95 -9.16
CA ASN A 210 10.58 7.76 -9.67
C ASN A 210 11.42 9.06 -9.65
N ARG A 211 11.01 10.03 -8.84
CA ARG A 211 11.68 11.32 -8.71
C ARG A 211 12.83 11.21 -7.70
N PRO A 212 13.88 12.05 -7.81
CA PRO A 212 14.93 12.12 -6.79
C PRO A 212 14.36 12.27 -5.38
N LEU A 213 14.97 11.63 -4.39
CA LEU A 213 14.48 11.60 -3.03
C LEU A 213 14.39 13.01 -2.41
N THR A 214 15.36 13.88 -2.70
CA THR A 214 15.30 15.30 -2.31
C THR A 214 14.05 16.00 -2.84
N GLU A 215 13.62 15.67 -4.07
CA GLU A 215 12.37 16.22 -4.62
C GLU A 215 11.15 15.63 -3.90
N LEU A 216 11.10 14.32 -3.66
CA LEU A 216 10.01 13.67 -2.91
C LEU A 216 9.83 14.26 -1.49
N LYS A 217 10.93 14.57 -0.80
CA LYS A 217 10.91 15.24 0.52
C LYS A 217 10.21 16.61 0.44
N ASN A 218 10.47 17.38 -0.61
CA ASN A 218 9.81 18.68 -0.82
C ASN A 218 8.33 18.51 -1.17
N LEU A 219 8.02 17.55 -2.05
CA LEU A 219 6.65 17.22 -2.43
C LEU A 219 5.80 16.73 -1.26
N ALA A 220 6.42 16.04 -0.29
CA ALA A 220 5.74 15.59 0.92
C ALA A 220 5.18 16.74 1.76
N ILE A 221 5.89 17.88 1.83
CA ILE A 221 5.43 19.07 2.55
C ILE A 221 4.16 19.62 1.90
N ASP A 222 4.17 19.74 0.56
CA ASP A 222 3.01 20.21 -0.19
C ASP A 222 1.81 19.25 -0.09
N LEU A 223 2.09 17.95 -0.12
CA LEU A 223 1.08 16.91 0.01
C LEU A 223 0.42 16.92 1.40
N ASP A 224 1.22 16.93 2.48
CA ASP A 224 0.72 16.96 3.85
C ASP A 224 -0.05 18.27 4.12
N SER A 225 0.40 19.41 3.56
CA SER A 225 -0.35 20.67 3.63
C SER A 225 -1.72 20.56 2.94
N ALA A 226 -1.79 19.98 1.75
CA ALA A 226 -3.05 19.82 1.01
C ALA A 226 -4.02 18.87 1.73
N ILE A 227 -3.50 17.81 2.35
CA ILE A 227 -4.29 16.92 3.20
C ILE A 227 -4.77 17.67 4.46
N GLY A 228 -3.94 18.53 5.04
CA GLY A 228 -4.33 19.44 6.12
C GLY A 228 -5.51 20.34 5.72
N ASP A 229 -5.49 20.93 4.54
CA ASP A 229 -6.59 21.73 4.01
C ASP A 229 -7.87 20.91 3.80
N ALA A 230 -7.76 19.71 3.23
CA ALA A 230 -8.89 18.78 3.08
C ALA A 230 -9.47 18.37 4.45
N SER A 231 -8.61 18.16 5.45
CA SER A 231 -9.01 17.75 6.80
C SER A 231 -9.89 18.77 7.51
N ARG A 232 -9.80 20.06 7.15
CA ARG A 232 -10.67 21.10 7.68
C ARG A 232 -12.14 20.87 7.28
N ILE A 233 -12.37 20.29 6.10
CA ILE A 233 -13.72 19.98 5.60
C ILE A 233 -14.38 18.94 6.51
N PHE A 234 -13.73 17.80 6.77
CA PHE A 234 -14.19 16.85 7.79
C PHE A 234 -13.35 16.91 9.06
N THR A 235 -13.44 18.04 9.76
CA THR A 235 -12.64 18.30 10.97
C THR A 235 -12.74 17.12 11.95
N GLY A 236 -11.59 16.64 12.44
CA GLY A 236 -11.52 15.57 13.43
C GLY A 236 -11.75 14.15 12.89
N LEU A 237 -12.01 13.98 11.60
CA LEU A 237 -11.93 12.69 10.93
C LEU A 237 -10.54 12.51 10.32
N MET A 238 -10.06 11.27 10.34
CA MET A 238 -8.86 10.86 9.63
C MET A 238 -9.11 9.47 9.06
N PRO A 239 -8.69 9.20 7.81
CA PRO A 239 -8.70 7.86 7.28
C PRO A 239 -7.97 6.90 8.21
N THR A 240 -8.49 5.68 8.33
CA THR A 240 -7.80 4.58 8.98
C THR A 240 -6.50 4.27 8.23
N PRO A 241 -5.53 3.57 8.86
CA PRO A 241 -4.30 3.19 8.17
C PRO A 241 -4.54 2.45 6.86
N ALA A 242 -5.58 1.61 6.78
CA ALA A 242 -5.94 0.86 5.58
C ALA A 242 -6.34 1.77 4.40
N HIS A 243 -6.91 2.93 4.70
CA HIS A 243 -7.32 3.93 3.72
C HIS A 243 -6.46 5.20 3.79
N ARG A 244 -5.25 5.11 4.36
CA ARG A 244 -4.30 6.22 4.40
C ARG A 244 -4.02 6.68 2.95
N PRO A 245 -4.00 8.00 2.68
CA PRO A 245 -3.70 8.53 1.36
C PRO A 245 -2.47 7.87 0.72
N PHE A 246 -2.66 7.31 -0.47
CA PHE A 246 -1.60 6.69 -1.25
C PHE A 246 -1.56 7.36 -2.62
N ILE A 247 -0.46 8.03 -2.93
CA ILE A 247 -0.30 8.83 -4.13
C ILE A 247 0.72 8.19 -5.05
N LEU A 248 0.32 7.91 -6.29
CA LEU A 248 1.22 7.45 -7.34
C LEU A 248 1.51 8.62 -8.28
N ILE A 249 2.76 9.09 -8.30
CA ILE A 249 3.22 10.14 -9.21
C ILE A 249 3.70 9.46 -10.49
N ALA A 250 2.96 9.66 -11.58
CA ALA A 250 3.39 9.19 -12.89
C ALA A 250 4.69 9.90 -13.29
N ARG A 251 5.62 9.14 -13.88
CA ARG A 251 6.93 9.63 -14.31
C ARG A 251 6.81 10.77 -15.33
N ASP A 252 5.89 10.58 -16.26
CA ASP A 252 5.62 11.48 -17.38
C ASP A 252 4.16 11.28 -17.85
N THR A 253 3.73 12.06 -18.83
CA THR A 253 2.35 12.02 -19.35
C THR A 253 2.02 10.70 -20.05
N ASP A 254 2.99 10.01 -20.64
CA ASP A 254 2.73 8.73 -21.31
C ASP A 254 2.52 7.63 -20.28
N HIS A 255 3.37 7.56 -19.25
CA HIS A 255 3.17 6.67 -18.11
C HIS A 255 1.83 6.95 -17.40
N TYR A 256 1.44 8.23 -17.28
CA TYR A 256 0.13 8.59 -16.74
C TYR A 256 -1.04 8.01 -17.56
N ARG A 257 -0.96 8.09 -18.90
CA ARG A 257 -1.98 7.51 -19.80
C ARG A 257 -2.01 5.98 -19.73
N GLU A 258 -0.86 5.34 -19.64
CA GLU A 258 -0.75 3.89 -19.44
C GLU A 258 -1.44 3.46 -18.15
N LEU A 259 -1.18 4.16 -17.04
CA LEU A 259 -1.85 3.93 -15.76
C LEU A 259 -3.35 4.20 -15.85
N GLY A 260 -3.77 5.29 -16.51
CA GLY A 260 -5.18 5.60 -16.72
C GLY A 260 -5.92 4.49 -17.47
N THR A 261 -5.27 3.88 -18.47
CA THR A 261 -5.82 2.74 -19.23
C THR A 261 -5.86 1.47 -18.39
N ALA A 262 -4.84 1.23 -17.55
CA ALA A 262 -4.70 0.00 -16.81
C ALA A 262 -5.57 -0.06 -15.55
N ILE A 263 -5.67 1.05 -14.82
CA ILE A 263 -6.28 1.10 -13.49
C ILE A 263 -7.25 2.28 -13.29
N GLY A 264 -7.41 3.17 -14.27
CA GLY A 264 -8.27 4.35 -14.18
C GLY A 264 -9.75 4.07 -14.47
N ALA A 265 -10.62 4.96 -13.98
CA ALA A 265 -12.07 4.97 -14.23
C ALA A 265 -12.47 5.95 -15.35
N GLU A 266 -13.77 6.03 -15.68
CA GLU A 266 -14.36 7.02 -16.60
C GLU A 266 -13.99 8.48 -16.21
N GLY A 267 -13.66 8.70 -14.93
CA GLY A 267 -13.17 9.95 -14.35
C GLY A 267 -11.71 10.33 -14.61
N SER A 268 -10.94 9.52 -15.36
CA SER A 268 -9.46 9.62 -15.43
C SER A 268 -8.91 10.64 -16.44
N ALA A 269 -9.67 11.71 -16.68
CA ALA A 269 -9.40 12.66 -17.75
C ALA A 269 -8.81 14.00 -17.29
N TYR A 270 -9.03 14.35 -16.03
CA TYR A 270 -8.24 15.38 -15.38
C TYR A 270 -6.93 14.74 -14.92
N ALA A 271 -5.81 15.48 -14.90
CA ALA A 271 -4.45 15.01 -14.58
C ALA A 271 -4.26 14.34 -13.20
N VAL A 272 -5.36 14.05 -12.50
CA VAL A 272 -5.46 13.26 -11.28
C VAL A 272 -6.65 12.30 -11.38
N PHE A 273 -6.48 11.02 -11.02
CA PHE A 273 -7.59 10.06 -10.92
C PHE A 273 -7.40 9.03 -9.80
N PRO A 274 -8.49 8.58 -9.15
CA PRO A 274 -8.43 7.42 -8.27
C PRO A 274 -8.46 6.13 -9.09
N ALA A 275 -7.72 5.11 -8.66
CA ALA A 275 -7.83 3.79 -9.29
C ALA A 275 -9.24 3.19 -9.11
N LEU A 276 -9.67 2.37 -10.07
CA LEU A 276 -10.95 1.68 -10.05
C LEU A 276 -11.11 0.72 -8.85
N GLY A 277 -10.02 0.17 -8.35
CA GLY A 277 -10.00 -0.70 -7.19
C GLY A 277 -8.66 -0.67 -6.47
N ASP A 278 -8.55 -1.52 -5.46
CA ASP A 278 -7.33 -1.62 -4.66
C ASP A 278 -6.23 -2.37 -5.42
N LEU A 279 -4.99 -2.01 -5.13
CA LEU A 279 -3.77 -2.65 -5.62
C LEU A 279 -2.99 -3.22 -4.45
N GLU A 280 -2.45 -4.42 -4.63
CA GLU A 280 -1.50 -5.00 -3.68
C GLU A 280 -0.13 -4.33 -3.83
N VAL A 281 0.26 -3.55 -2.82
CA VAL A 281 1.56 -2.88 -2.75
C VAL A 281 2.43 -3.57 -1.72
N ARG A 282 3.61 -4.02 -2.16
CA ARG A 282 4.57 -4.72 -1.28
C ARG A 282 4.88 -3.88 -0.03
N GLY A 283 4.68 -4.47 1.14
CA GLY A 283 4.96 -3.83 2.43
C GLY A 283 3.83 -2.93 2.97
N LEU A 284 2.82 -2.61 2.16
CA LEU A 284 1.68 -1.78 2.57
C LEU A 284 0.35 -2.55 2.52
N GLY A 285 0.27 -3.60 1.69
CA GLY A 285 -0.92 -4.42 1.48
C GLY A 285 -1.83 -3.83 0.39
N SER A 286 -3.12 -4.16 0.47
CA SER A 286 -4.17 -3.60 -0.39
C SER A 286 -4.34 -2.11 -0.14
N VAL A 287 -4.09 -1.28 -1.15
CA VAL A 287 -4.25 0.19 -1.10
C VAL A 287 -4.92 0.70 -2.37
N ARG A 288 -5.71 1.77 -2.27
CA ARG A 288 -6.32 2.42 -3.44
C ARG A 288 -5.52 3.67 -3.82
N PRO A 289 -4.69 3.64 -4.87
CA PRO A 289 -3.91 4.81 -5.23
C PRO A 289 -4.77 5.91 -5.85
N VAL A 290 -4.39 7.15 -5.59
CA VAL A 290 -4.69 8.28 -6.46
C VAL A 290 -3.47 8.59 -7.30
N VAL A 291 -3.64 8.49 -8.61
CA VAL A 291 -2.60 8.74 -9.60
C VAL A 291 -2.62 10.21 -9.98
N THR A 292 -1.45 10.85 -10.00
CA THR A 292 -1.26 12.20 -10.53
C THR A 292 -0.27 12.17 -11.69
N ASN A 293 -0.57 12.92 -12.74
CA ASN A 293 0.41 13.25 -13.79
C ASN A 293 1.49 14.15 -13.20
N TRP A 294 2.64 14.23 -13.86
CA TRP A 294 3.69 15.17 -13.51
C TRP A 294 4.11 16.06 -14.68
N GLU A 295 3.46 17.22 -14.75
CA GLU A 295 3.88 18.49 -15.39
C GLU A 295 4.98 19.21 -14.59
N GLU A 296 6.12 19.69 -15.12
CA GLU A 296 7.03 20.55 -14.31
C GLU A 296 6.30 21.76 -13.68
N LYS A 297 5.40 22.40 -14.44
CA LYS A 297 4.64 23.57 -13.99
C LYS A 297 3.36 23.23 -13.25
N TRP A 298 2.76 22.07 -13.55
CA TRP A 298 1.43 21.70 -13.08
C TRP A 298 1.41 20.58 -12.04
N GLY A 299 2.47 19.77 -12.00
CA GLY A 299 2.63 18.64 -11.08
C GLY A 299 2.42 19.03 -9.61
N PRO A 300 2.97 20.15 -9.11
CA PRO A 300 2.70 20.59 -7.75
C PRO A 300 1.20 20.86 -7.47
N TYR A 301 0.45 21.38 -8.44
CA TYR A 301 -1.00 21.61 -8.30
C TYR A 301 -1.76 20.27 -8.28
N TRP A 302 -1.46 19.40 -9.24
CA TRP A 302 -2.08 18.08 -9.34
C TRP A 302 -1.78 17.19 -8.14
N LEU A 303 -0.57 17.28 -7.57
CA LEU A 303 -0.22 16.59 -6.33
C LEU A 303 -1.11 17.01 -5.15
N ARG A 304 -1.36 18.33 -5.00
CA ARG A 304 -2.26 18.83 -3.94
C ARG A 304 -3.68 18.34 -4.13
N HIS A 305 -4.18 18.38 -5.37
CA HIS A 305 -5.48 17.82 -5.72
C HIS A 305 -5.55 16.33 -5.38
N ALA A 306 -4.52 15.56 -5.76
CA ALA A 306 -4.42 14.13 -5.52
C ALA A 306 -4.43 13.79 -4.02
N GLY A 307 -3.67 14.54 -3.21
CA GLY A 307 -3.63 14.38 -1.76
C GLY A 307 -4.99 14.56 -1.09
N ALA A 308 -5.61 15.71 -1.36
CA ALA A 308 -6.92 16.05 -0.81
C ALA A 308 -8.00 15.06 -1.27
N MET A 309 -7.96 14.63 -2.54
CA MET A 309 -8.88 13.63 -3.07
C MET A 309 -8.64 12.24 -2.46
N ALA A 310 -7.40 11.80 -2.32
CA ALA A 310 -7.06 10.51 -1.69
C ALA A 310 -7.54 10.49 -0.23
N TRP A 311 -7.36 11.60 0.49
CA TRP A 311 -7.82 11.72 1.87
C TRP A 311 -9.35 11.65 1.98
N VAL A 312 -10.09 12.39 1.16
CA VAL A 312 -11.56 12.38 1.26
C VAL A 312 -12.14 11.04 0.82
N LEU A 313 -11.52 10.38 -0.16
CA LEU A 313 -11.88 9.01 -0.56
C LEU A 313 -11.56 7.99 0.53
N GLY A 314 -10.48 8.18 1.29
CA GLY A 314 -10.17 7.32 2.42
C GLY A 314 -11.18 7.45 3.56
N VAL A 315 -11.59 8.68 3.89
CA VAL A 315 -12.69 8.91 4.85
C VAL A 315 -13.99 8.27 4.35
N ALA A 316 -14.31 8.42 3.07
CA ALA A 316 -15.50 7.81 2.47
C ALA A 316 -15.46 6.28 2.53
N ALA A 317 -14.30 5.67 2.26
CA ALA A 317 -14.12 4.22 2.32
C ALA A 317 -14.33 3.68 3.75
N ASP A 318 -13.80 4.35 4.77
CA ASP A 318 -14.03 3.98 6.18
C ASP A 318 -15.51 4.03 6.59
N LEU A 319 -16.26 4.95 6.00
CA LEU A 319 -17.68 5.13 6.27
C LEU A 319 -18.56 4.22 5.40
N GLY A 320 -17.99 3.53 4.41
CA GLY A 320 -18.73 2.70 3.46
C GLY A 320 -19.67 3.52 2.57
N VAL A 321 -19.24 4.72 2.16
CA VAL A 321 -20.02 5.67 1.34
C VAL A 321 -19.32 5.98 0.03
N GLU A 322 -20.10 6.27 -1.00
CA GLU A 322 -19.60 6.89 -2.22
C GLU A 322 -19.99 8.37 -2.23
N LEU A 323 -18.99 9.26 -2.25
CA LEU A 323 -19.24 10.69 -2.34
C LEU A 323 -19.61 11.08 -3.79
N PRO A 324 -20.48 12.07 -4.02
CA PRO A 324 -20.72 12.59 -5.36
C PRO A 324 -19.42 13.08 -6.00
N LEU A 325 -19.26 12.85 -7.31
CA LEU A 325 -18.01 13.18 -8.02
C LEU A 325 -17.64 14.67 -7.88
N TRP A 326 -18.62 15.58 -7.91
CA TRP A 326 -18.38 17.02 -7.71
C TRP A 326 -17.81 17.32 -6.33
N PHE A 327 -18.21 16.56 -5.31
CA PHE A 327 -17.77 16.74 -3.94
C PHE A 327 -16.32 16.27 -3.81
N GLN A 328 -16.01 15.05 -4.30
CA GLN A 328 -14.64 14.51 -4.32
C GLN A 328 -13.67 15.48 -5.02
N ARG A 329 -14.06 15.93 -6.21
CA ARG A 329 -13.26 16.85 -7.04
C ARG A 329 -13.21 18.27 -6.47
N GLY A 330 -14.25 18.69 -5.75
CA GLY A 330 -14.28 19.99 -5.09
C GLY A 330 -13.34 20.07 -3.89
N VAL A 331 -13.19 18.99 -3.12
CA VAL A 331 -12.15 18.90 -2.07
C VAL A 331 -10.76 19.00 -2.69
N GLY A 332 -10.50 18.25 -3.77
CA GLY A 332 -9.26 18.36 -4.54
C GLY A 332 -9.00 19.76 -5.10
N GLY A 333 -10.01 20.35 -5.74
CA GLY A 333 -9.95 21.68 -6.33
C GLY A 333 -9.75 22.79 -5.28
N TYR A 334 -10.30 22.64 -4.08
CA TYR A 334 -10.06 23.56 -2.96
C TYR A 334 -8.57 23.57 -2.57
N ALA A 335 -8.01 22.41 -2.24
CA ALA A 335 -6.61 22.29 -1.83
C ALA A 335 -5.61 22.68 -2.95
N GLU A 336 -6.02 22.50 -4.20
CA GLU A 336 -5.21 22.86 -5.36
C GLU A 336 -5.21 24.37 -5.65
N ARG A 337 -6.41 24.95 -5.80
CA ARG A 337 -6.63 26.29 -6.39
C ARG A 337 -6.74 27.39 -5.36
N PHE A 338 -7.00 27.05 -4.10
CA PHE A 338 -7.27 28.00 -3.02
C PHE A 338 -6.25 27.91 -1.88
N LYS A 339 -5.09 27.26 -2.10
CA LYS A 339 -3.97 27.21 -1.15
C LYS A 339 -3.49 28.60 -0.72
N GLY A 340 -3.57 29.58 -1.63
CA GLY A 340 -3.21 30.96 -1.34
C GLY A 340 -3.94 31.97 -2.22
N PRO A 341 -3.96 33.26 -1.82
CA PRO A 341 -4.69 34.30 -2.54
C PRO A 341 -4.24 34.47 -4.00
N GLY A 342 -2.94 34.31 -4.28
CA GLY A 342 -2.39 34.43 -5.64
C GLY A 342 -2.93 33.39 -6.62
N ASP A 343 -2.97 32.12 -6.20
CA ASP A 343 -3.52 31.02 -7.00
C ASP A 343 -5.03 31.22 -7.21
N ALA A 344 -5.76 31.53 -6.14
CA ALA A 344 -7.20 31.78 -6.19
C ALA A 344 -7.55 32.94 -7.13
N GLN A 345 -6.78 34.03 -7.08
CA GLN A 345 -6.95 35.18 -7.97
C GLN A 345 -6.64 34.81 -9.42
N HIS A 346 -5.53 34.10 -9.68
CA HIS A 346 -5.12 33.70 -11.03
C HIS A 346 -6.18 32.81 -11.71
N PHE A 347 -6.61 31.74 -11.03
CA PHE A 347 -7.64 30.85 -11.58
C PHE A 347 -9.04 31.49 -11.58
N GLY A 348 -9.32 32.36 -10.61
CA GLY A 348 -10.57 33.13 -10.56
C GLY A 348 -10.75 34.05 -11.77
N LYS A 349 -9.67 34.72 -12.22
CA LYS A 349 -9.69 35.54 -13.45
C LYS A 349 -10.06 34.71 -14.67
N GLN A 350 -9.39 33.58 -14.86
CA GLN A 350 -9.71 32.64 -15.95
C GLN A 350 -11.14 32.11 -15.87
N HIS A 351 -11.66 31.91 -14.65
CA HIS A 351 -13.03 31.46 -14.45
C HIS A 351 -14.06 32.54 -14.80
N LEU A 352 -13.81 33.81 -14.44
CA LEU A 352 -14.63 34.94 -14.84
C LEU A 352 -14.65 35.17 -16.34
N GLU A 353 -13.50 35.03 -17.02
CA GLU A 353 -13.40 35.12 -18.49
C GLU A 353 -14.26 34.05 -19.20
N LYS A 354 -14.51 32.92 -18.53
CA LYS A 354 -15.38 31.82 -19.01
C LYS A 354 -16.85 31.99 -18.59
N GLY A 355 -17.23 33.15 -18.07
CA GLY A 355 -18.62 33.46 -17.65
C GLY A 355 -18.86 33.41 -16.14
N GLY A 356 -17.85 33.08 -15.33
CA GLY A 356 -17.96 33.00 -13.88
C GLY A 356 -18.81 31.82 -13.42
N VAL A 357 -19.57 31.99 -12.33
CA VAL A 357 -20.37 30.91 -11.71
C VAL A 357 -21.63 30.62 -12.53
N ASN A 358 -21.67 29.42 -13.11
CA ASN A 358 -22.82 28.90 -13.86
C ASN A 358 -24.02 28.61 -12.94
N SER A 359 -25.17 28.25 -13.54
CA SER A 359 -26.32 27.76 -12.78
C SER A 359 -25.94 26.50 -12.01
N LEU A 360 -25.83 26.60 -10.68
CA LEU A 360 -25.41 25.48 -9.82
C LEU A 360 -26.39 24.32 -9.89
N SER A 361 -27.71 24.61 -9.97
CA SER A 361 -28.74 23.56 -10.11
C SER A 361 -28.55 22.72 -11.38
N SER A 362 -28.22 23.36 -12.51
CA SER A 362 -27.92 22.66 -13.76
C SER A 362 -26.55 21.97 -13.68
N TRP A 363 -25.56 22.67 -13.13
CA TRP A 363 -24.18 22.20 -13.08
C TRP A 363 -24.02 20.95 -12.21
N PHE A 364 -24.66 20.87 -11.05
CA PHE A 364 -24.60 19.66 -10.21
C PHE A 364 -25.14 18.42 -10.95
N LYS A 365 -26.19 18.59 -11.77
CA LYS A 365 -26.80 17.51 -12.55
C LYS A 365 -25.94 17.07 -13.73
N SER A 366 -25.18 18.00 -14.31
CA SER A 366 -24.34 17.76 -15.48
C SER A 366 -22.85 17.66 -15.14
N PHE A 367 -22.49 17.57 -13.85
CA PHE A 367 -21.10 17.54 -13.44
C PHE A 367 -20.45 16.25 -13.93
N ALA A 368 -19.38 16.40 -14.71
CA ALA A 368 -18.61 15.29 -15.23
C ALA A 368 -17.14 15.67 -15.35
N ILE A 369 -16.30 14.64 -15.36
CA ILE A 369 -14.90 14.66 -15.78
C ILE A 369 -14.70 13.39 -16.59
N ASN A 370 -14.52 13.49 -17.90
CA ASN A 370 -14.28 12.33 -18.76
C ASN A 370 -13.39 12.71 -19.95
N GLY A 371 -12.83 11.70 -20.63
CA GLY A 371 -11.80 11.90 -21.66
C GLY A 371 -12.25 12.69 -22.88
N ASP A 372 -13.56 12.77 -23.11
CA ASP A 372 -14.16 13.45 -24.27
C ASP A 372 -14.38 14.96 -24.01
N MET A 373 -14.23 15.40 -22.76
CA MET A 373 -14.35 16.82 -22.42
C MET A 373 -13.13 17.62 -22.84
N GLU A 374 -13.36 18.85 -23.29
CA GLU A 374 -12.26 19.78 -23.52
C GLU A 374 -11.51 20.09 -22.23
N SER A 375 -10.18 20.19 -22.31
CA SER A 375 -9.31 20.55 -21.17
C SER A 375 -9.79 21.79 -20.42
N ARG A 376 -10.29 22.81 -21.13
CA ARG A 376 -10.81 24.05 -20.52
C ARG A 376 -12.06 23.83 -19.66
N MET A 377 -12.86 22.81 -19.98
CA MET A 377 -14.06 22.42 -19.23
C MET A 377 -13.69 21.63 -17.98
N HIS A 378 -12.62 20.82 -18.02
CA HIS A 378 -12.07 20.20 -16.82
C HIS A 378 -11.66 21.27 -15.81
N ASP A 379 -10.84 22.24 -16.23
CA ASP A 379 -10.40 23.32 -15.35
C ASP A 379 -11.56 24.13 -14.80
N TYR A 380 -12.56 24.42 -15.63
CA TYR A 380 -13.78 25.11 -15.21
C TYR A 380 -14.50 24.33 -14.11
N ASN A 381 -14.73 23.04 -14.31
CA ASN A 381 -15.43 22.19 -13.34
C ASN A 381 -14.64 22.02 -12.05
N MET A 382 -13.31 21.83 -12.11
CA MET A 382 -12.47 21.70 -10.91
C MET A 382 -12.45 23.00 -10.10
N PHE A 383 -12.31 24.15 -10.78
CA PHE A 383 -12.33 25.44 -10.12
C PHE A 383 -13.70 25.74 -9.51
N GLN A 384 -14.81 25.55 -10.23
CA GLN A 384 -16.14 25.80 -9.68
C GLN A 384 -16.45 24.88 -8.50
N ALA A 385 -16.02 23.61 -8.56
CA ALA A 385 -16.15 22.68 -7.45
C ALA A 385 -15.40 23.18 -6.20
N GLY A 386 -14.11 23.56 -6.35
CA GLY A 386 -13.31 24.12 -5.25
C GLY A 386 -13.83 25.46 -4.72
N LEU A 387 -14.36 26.32 -5.59
CA LEU A 387 -14.92 27.62 -5.22
C LEU A 387 -16.07 27.51 -4.22
N MET A 388 -16.91 26.47 -4.33
CA MET A 388 -18.00 26.25 -3.39
C MET A 388 -17.49 25.90 -1.99
N PHE A 389 -16.39 25.15 -1.90
CA PHE A 389 -15.73 24.84 -0.62
C PHE A 389 -15.04 26.07 -0.05
N SER A 390 -14.31 26.85 -0.86
CA SER A 390 -13.75 28.14 -0.41
C SER A 390 -14.86 29.08 0.06
N PHE A 391 -15.99 29.18 -0.65
CA PHE A 391 -17.13 29.99 -0.20
C PHE A 391 -17.67 29.52 1.16
N ALA A 392 -17.91 28.23 1.33
CA ALA A 392 -18.45 27.69 2.58
C ALA A 392 -17.47 27.82 3.77
N MET A 393 -16.16 27.86 3.52
CA MET A 393 -15.15 27.97 4.57
C MET A 393 -14.68 29.40 4.84
N GLU A 394 -14.65 30.25 3.81
CA GLU A 394 -13.95 31.55 3.82
C GLU A 394 -14.81 32.70 3.29
N GLY A 395 -15.92 32.40 2.59
CA GLY A 395 -16.79 33.41 1.97
C GLY A 395 -17.62 34.23 2.96
N GLY A 396 -17.64 33.83 4.24
CA GLY A 396 -18.34 34.52 5.31
C GLY A 396 -19.86 34.32 5.36
N ASP A 397 -20.41 33.36 4.60
CA ASP A 397 -21.83 32.99 4.68
C ASP A 397 -22.03 31.89 5.74
N GLU A 398 -22.61 32.28 6.89
CA GLU A 398 -22.80 31.40 8.05
C GLU A 398 -23.67 30.17 7.72
N GLU A 399 -24.66 30.31 6.83
CA GLU A 399 -25.55 29.20 6.48
C GLU A 399 -24.84 28.13 5.65
N ALA A 400 -24.02 28.53 4.67
CA ALA A 400 -23.18 27.62 3.90
C ALA A 400 -22.14 26.95 4.80
N THR A 401 -21.47 27.70 5.69
CA THR A 401 -20.53 27.13 6.68
C THR A 401 -21.22 26.09 7.57
N LYS A 402 -22.40 26.42 8.12
CA LYS A 402 -23.17 25.52 8.97
C LYS A 402 -23.63 24.27 8.22
N SER A 403 -24.04 24.42 6.96
CA SER A 403 -24.44 23.28 6.14
C SER A 403 -23.26 22.36 5.80
N LEU A 404 -22.06 22.90 5.59
CA LEU A 404 -20.84 22.09 5.46
C LEU A 404 -20.50 21.38 6.79
N GLY A 405 -20.62 22.07 7.92
CA GLY A 405 -20.46 21.46 9.24
C GLY A 405 -21.43 20.30 9.50
N ALA A 406 -22.66 20.38 8.99
CA ALA A 406 -23.63 19.27 9.06
C ALA A 406 -23.18 18.03 8.26
N VAL A 407 -22.45 18.20 7.15
CA VAL A 407 -21.82 17.10 6.42
C VAL A 407 -20.79 16.40 7.30
N THR A 408 -19.99 17.17 8.03
CA THR A 408 -18.97 16.65 8.96
C THR A 408 -19.58 15.88 10.13
N GLU A 409 -20.62 16.42 10.76
CA GLU A 409 -21.32 15.71 11.84
C GLU A 409 -22.02 14.43 11.34
N ALA A 410 -22.58 14.47 10.13
CA ALA A 410 -23.15 13.29 9.51
C ALA A 410 -22.09 12.21 9.24
N ALA A 411 -20.91 12.59 8.73
CA ALA A 411 -19.79 11.68 8.54
C ALA A 411 -19.32 11.06 9.87
N ARG A 412 -19.16 11.86 10.94
CA ARG A 412 -18.78 11.36 12.27
C ARG A 412 -19.78 10.37 12.86
N SER A 413 -21.06 10.45 12.46
CA SER A 413 -22.07 9.52 12.93
C SER A 413 -21.89 8.09 12.39
N GLY A 414 -21.07 7.90 11.35
CA GLY A 414 -20.86 6.59 10.72
C GLY A 414 -22.06 6.08 9.94
N ASP A 415 -23.06 6.93 9.66
CA ASP A 415 -24.30 6.58 8.97
C ASP A 415 -24.28 7.10 7.52
N PRO A 416 -24.10 6.19 6.53
CA PRO A 416 -24.10 6.54 5.11
C PRO A 416 -25.24 7.43 4.66
N LYS A 417 -26.47 7.12 5.10
CA LYS A 417 -27.68 7.81 4.64
C LYS A 417 -27.76 9.23 5.20
N LYS A 418 -27.26 9.44 6.42
CA LYS A 418 -27.17 10.79 6.99
C LYS A 418 -26.16 11.63 6.22
N LEU A 419 -25.04 11.04 5.83
CA LEU A 419 -24.03 11.75 5.06
C LEU A 419 -24.54 12.16 3.67
N GLU A 420 -25.14 11.22 2.93
CA GLU A 420 -25.77 11.49 1.63
C GLU A 420 -26.77 12.65 1.74
N LYS A 421 -27.69 12.56 2.71
CA LYS A 421 -28.69 13.62 2.95
C LYS A 421 -28.05 14.97 3.31
N ALA A 422 -26.99 14.97 4.13
CA ALA A 422 -26.29 16.20 4.48
C ALA A 422 -25.60 16.83 3.26
N ILE A 423 -25.03 16.02 2.36
CA ILE A 423 -24.44 16.50 1.11
C ILE A 423 -25.51 17.09 0.18
N GLU A 424 -26.68 16.46 0.07
CA GLU A 424 -27.81 17.01 -0.70
C GLU A 424 -28.29 18.36 -0.13
N GLN A 425 -28.36 18.47 1.20
CA GLN A 425 -28.71 19.72 1.87
C GLN A 425 -27.67 20.81 1.64
N PHE A 426 -26.39 20.46 1.68
CA PHE A 426 -25.29 21.37 1.34
C PHE A 426 -25.37 21.82 -0.12
N GLN A 427 -25.63 20.90 -1.05
CA GLN A 427 -25.85 21.21 -2.46
C GLN A 427 -27.02 22.19 -2.67
N ALA A 428 -28.14 21.96 -1.98
CA ALA A 428 -29.30 22.85 -2.02
C ALA A 428 -28.97 24.24 -1.47
N LYS A 429 -28.25 24.32 -0.34
CA LYS A 429 -27.82 25.58 0.26
C LYS A 429 -26.86 26.34 -0.66
N LEU A 430 -25.89 25.68 -1.29
CA LEU A 430 -25.01 26.30 -2.28
C LEU A 430 -25.79 26.87 -3.46
N THR A 431 -26.80 26.14 -3.94
CA THR A 431 -27.68 26.60 -5.04
C THR A 431 -28.46 27.85 -4.65
N GLU A 432 -28.99 27.91 -3.43
CA GLU A 432 -29.65 29.10 -2.87
C GLU A 432 -28.69 30.30 -2.78
N LYS A 433 -27.42 30.05 -2.45
CA LYS A 433 -26.37 31.07 -2.26
C LYS A 433 -25.56 31.39 -3.52
N GLN A 434 -26.03 31.01 -4.71
CA GLN A 434 -25.28 31.16 -5.96
C GLN A 434 -24.78 32.60 -6.21
N ASP A 435 -25.59 33.62 -5.93
CA ASP A 435 -25.17 35.01 -6.12
C ASP A 435 -24.09 35.44 -5.12
N ALA A 436 -24.16 34.97 -3.87
CA ALA A 436 -23.11 35.20 -2.89
C ALA A 436 -21.80 34.50 -3.29
N ILE A 437 -21.86 33.33 -3.93
CA ILE A 437 -20.68 32.65 -4.49
C ILE A 437 -20.07 33.46 -5.64
N ARG A 438 -20.90 34.10 -6.49
CA ARG A 438 -20.41 35.02 -7.54
C ARG A 438 -19.68 36.21 -6.94
N ASP A 439 -20.23 36.78 -5.87
CA ASP A 439 -19.61 37.91 -5.18
C ASP A 439 -18.31 37.51 -4.48
N HIS A 440 -18.26 36.30 -3.89
CA HIS A 440 -17.03 35.73 -3.36
C HIS A 440 -15.96 35.59 -4.43
N LEU A 441 -16.29 35.03 -5.59
CA LEU A 441 -15.37 34.94 -6.73
C LEU A 441 -14.83 36.32 -7.14
N ARG A 442 -15.69 37.34 -7.23
CA ARG A 442 -15.26 38.71 -7.55
C ARG A 442 -14.32 39.28 -6.49
N LYS A 443 -14.58 39.00 -5.21
CA LYS A 443 -13.68 39.41 -4.11
C LYS A 443 -12.33 38.73 -4.22
N LEU A 444 -12.28 37.43 -4.51
CA LEU A 444 -11.02 36.70 -4.72
C LEU A 444 -10.20 37.25 -5.91
N VAL A 445 -10.88 37.75 -6.94
CA VAL A 445 -10.22 38.31 -8.13
C VAL A 445 -9.72 39.74 -7.92
N ASN A 446 -10.41 40.52 -7.09
CA ASN A 446 -10.14 41.96 -6.90
C ASN A 446 -9.36 42.29 -5.61
N GLY A 447 -9.38 41.39 -4.62
CA GLY A 447 -8.51 41.44 -3.45
C GLY A 447 -7.11 40.95 -3.79
#